data_AF-A0A1F5ARQ9-F1
#
_entry.id   AF-A0A1F5ARQ9-F1
#
_cell.length_a   1.000
_cell.length_b   1.000
_cell.length_c   1.000
_cell.angle_alpha   90.00
_cell.angle_beta   90.00
_cell.angle_gamma   90.00
#
_symmetry.space_group_name_H-M   'P 1'
#
loop_
_entity.id
_entity.type
_entity.pdbx_description
1 polymer ?
#
loop_
_entity_poly.entity_id
_entity_poly.type
_entity_poly.pdbx_seq_one_letter_code
_entity_poly.pdbx_strand_id
1 'polypeptide(L)'
;MKRKGGLLCFWLVLLLAAGGFASNYKLVSGEKDFYYGHISYADIKNDGQDPVVFREGRLTPEIAVLNLPLGPGDTIQTSAERRAEVQFDNGTIIRLDLDSRLKIETVMAQSLSTAKKISNLVLEKGQIYVMYKKYSSLEMFQVVTAGAAVKLDHNSVAVIRLTGEGATDVQVERGKAYLLCGEDKMDLSQKRINAKQRGIVSAENEVELAEYEVLTDFKAWNESLNAHFPELHAANPLPKPLQNLPPAVFEFAQKFGNIYGEWTWHDLYGYVWRPYLNDQRYPWGTWSPYINGSWTSTGSEMFWVPTEPWGWVPYHLGIWMWDAKKGWVWLPGSLFAPAWAVWDFYVGFYSWRPYTLYDWMYGFDNFWRQSFWGGLYGSNNPFFPGSSPEVLLGIRKDQLKKKDSPDFPMPKEAKKAFEATLAALKRGDHTLLDSVEGLRQRSVFVRKQDLLSPQWQEKAVPFDRLAKEMETAASPVKPASPPRSAEVSKDARLAIERSRSITDVRAWMASSPKLRREAAPRAAASPSFRFRDWNPDIRTAIRLGVEISYSSRRNEIACPQLGLSSRDNRPSMRESGRLGGFSPSRSSGSSSGSNTGSSAGSASPSTGRAHASGSSANQKGKQ
;
A
#
# COMPACT_ATOMS: atom_id res chain seq x y z
N MET A 1 -36.99 -5.31 44.98
CA MET A 1 -37.33 -5.57 43.55
C MET A 1 -36.88 -4.41 42.68
N LYS A 2 -36.06 -4.73 41.67
CA LYS A 2 -35.94 -4.13 40.33
C LYS A 2 -35.55 -2.64 40.18
N ARG A 3 -34.56 -2.43 39.30
CA ARG A 3 -34.13 -1.21 38.57
C ARG A 3 -32.93 -0.42 39.12
N LYS A 4 -31.75 -1.06 39.21
CA LYS A 4 -30.46 -0.35 39.08
C LYS A 4 -29.39 -1.09 38.22
N GLY A 5 -29.73 -2.19 37.56
CA GLY A 5 -28.78 -3.00 36.77
C GLY A 5 -28.71 -2.69 35.27
N GLY A 6 -29.60 -1.86 34.73
CA GLY A 6 -29.74 -1.67 33.27
C GLY A 6 -28.81 -0.61 32.65
N LEU A 7 -28.36 0.39 33.41
CA LEU A 7 -27.57 1.50 32.85
C LEU A 7 -26.06 1.21 32.78
N LEU A 8 -25.53 0.32 33.64
CA LEU A 8 -24.10 0.00 33.62
C LEU A 8 -23.71 -0.93 32.45
N CYS A 9 -24.60 -1.84 32.05
CA CYS A 9 -24.34 -2.72 30.90
C CYS A 9 -24.42 -1.98 29.55
N PHE A 10 -25.22 -0.92 29.46
CA PHE A 10 -25.32 -0.13 28.23
C PHE A 10 -24.08 0.75 28.00
N TRP A 11 -23.44 1.25 29.07
CA TRP A 11 -22.17 1.97 28.98
C TRP A 11 -20.96 1.05 28.74
N LEU A 12 -20.98 -0.19 29.25
CA LEU A 12 -19.89 -1.15 28.97
C LEU A 12 -19.91 -1.65 27.51
N VAL A 13 -21.08 -1.75 26.88
CA VAL A 13 -21.20 -2.13 25.46
C VAL A 13 -20.85 -0.96 24.52
N LEU A 14 -21.09 0.29 24.93
CA LEU A 14 -20.67 1.49 24.18
C LEU A 14 -19.17 1.82 24.33
N LEU A 15 -18.54 1.47 25.45
CA LEU A 15 -17.09 1.59 25.62
C LEU A 15 -16.29 0.53 24.85
N LEU A 16 -16.94 -0.57 24.42
CA LEU A 16 -16.36 -1.54 23.48
C LEU A 16 -16.51 -1.12 22.00
N ALA A 17 -17.27 -0.05 21.70
CA ALA A 17 -17.50 0.44 20.34
C ALA A 17 -16.76 1.75 20.01
N ALA A 18 -16.04 2.36 20.97
CA ALA A 18 -15.29 3.60 20.79
C ALA A 18 -13.77 3.43 20.75
N GLY A 19 -13.27 2.19 20.82
CA GLY A 19 -11.92 1.88 20.38
C GLY A 19 -11.93 1.70 18.87
N GLY A 20 -11.96 2.80 18.12
CA GLY A 20 -11.70 2.72 16.68
C GLY A 20 -10.40 1.95 16.48
N PHE A 21 -10.49 0.73 15.93
CA PHE A 21 -9.33 -0.07 15.59
C PHE A 21 -8.45 0.78 14.69
N ALA A 22 -7.37 1.33 15.25
CA ALA A 22 -6.42 2.10 14.48
C ALA A 22 -5.69 1.11 13.58
N SER A 23 -6.22 0.90 12.37
CA SER A 23 -5.44 0.36 11.27
C SER A 23 -4.20 1.26 11.12
N ASN A 24 -3.00 0.70 11.16
CA ASN A 24 -1.75 1.48 11.00
C ASN A 24 -1.79 2.37 9.75
N TYR A 25 -2.42 1.88 8.68
CA TYR A 25 -2.96 2.68 7.60
C TYR A 25 -4.05 1.88 6.88
N LYS A 26 -4.72 2.55 5.92
CA LYS A 26 -5.55 1.89 4.91
C LYS A 26 -4.87 1.98 3.56
N LEU A 27 -4.83 0.85 2.85
CA LEU A 27 -4.40 0.81 1.46
C LEU A 27 -5.39 1.60 0.60
N VAL A 28 -4.87 2.50 -0.24
CA VAL A 28 -5.69 3.30 -1.14
C VAL A 28 -6.11 2.50 -2.37
N SER A 29 -5.14 1.82 -2.97
CA SER A 29 -5.32 0.90 -4.08
C SER A 29 -4.85 -0.51 -3.66
N GLY A 30 -5.27 -1.55 -4.37
CA GLY A 30 -4.79 -2.91 -4.14
C GLY A 30 -5.71 -3.77 -3.26
N GLU A 31 -5.18 -4.90 -2.78
CA GLU A 31 -5.93 -5.81 -1.94
C GLU A 31 -6.16 -5.19 -0.54
N LYS A 32 -7.44 -5.01 -0.19
CA LYS A 32 -7.82 -4.50 1.14
C LYS A 32 -7.27 -5.41 2.24
N ASP A 33 -6.85 -4.77 3.33
CA ASP A 33 -6.29 -5.42 4.54
C ASP A 33 -4.95 -6.14 4.31
N PHE A 34 -4.24 -5.78 3.24
CA PHE A 34 -2.84 -6.15 3.03
C PHE A 34 -1.93 -5.16 3.76
N TYR A 35 -0.90 -5.68 4.44
CA TYR A 35 0.12 -4.87 5.11
C TYR A 35 1.48 -5.19 4.48
N TYR A 36 2.24 -4.13 4.21
CA TYR A 36 3.57 -4.25 3.67
C TYR A 36 4.63 -4.13 4.78
N GLY A 37 5.77 -4.75 4.53
CA GLY A 37 7.05 -4.36 5.08
C GLY A 37 7.99 -3.97 3.95
N HIS A 38 9.24 -3.68 4.29
CA HIS A 38 10.28 -3.42 3.31
C HIS A 38 11.63 -3.89 3.82
N ILE A 39 12.56 -4.07 2.90
CA ILE A 39 13.98 -4.20 3.23
C ILE A 39 14.47 -2.85 3.77
N SER A 40 14.76 -2.77 5.07
CA SER A 40 15.31 -1.57 5.71
C SER A 40 16.84 -1.56 5.75
N TYR A 41 17.46 -2.73 5.54
CA TYR A 41 18.91 -2.88 5.36
C TYR A 41 19.20 -4.17 4.58
N ALA A 42 20.18 -4.12 3.69
CA ALA A 42 20.77 -5.31 3.09
C ALA A 42 22.25 -5.02 2.78
N ASP A 43 23.12 -6.00 3.05
CA ASP A 43 24.51 -5.94 2.61
C ASP A 43 24.56 -6.29 1.11
N ILE A 44 24.65 -5.26 0.26
CA ILE A 44 24.66 -5.38 -1.21
C ILE A 44 26.05 -5.06 -1.74
N LYS A 45 26.65 -6.00 -2.48
CA LYS A 45 27.94 -5.88 -3.14
C LYS A 45 27.90 -6.24 -4.64
N ASN A 46 26.81 -6.80 -5.15
CA ASN A 46 26.65 -7.21 -6.55
C ASN A 46 27.68 -8.28 -6.97
N ASP A 47 28.05 -9.16 -6.04
CA ASP A 47 29.00 -10.27 -6.22
C ASP A 47 28.29 -11.62 -6.44
N GLY A 48 26.96 -11.61 -6.53
CA GLY A 48 26.12 -12.82 -6.65
C GLY A 48 25.76 -13.46 -5.31
N GLN A 49 26.23 -12.93 -4.19
CA GLN A 49 25.94 -13.40 -2.84
C GLN A 49 24.99 -12.47 -2.07
N ASP A 50 24.42 -11.47 -2.75
CA ASP A 50 23.48 -10.52 -2.16
C ASP A 50 22.24 -11.23 -1.60
N PRO A 51 21.62 -10.70 -0.52
CA PRO A 51 20.33 -11.19 -0.08
C PRO A 51 19.29 -11.05 -1.19
N VAL A 52 18.40 -12.02 -1.30
CA VAL A 52 17.39 -12.09 -2.37
C VAL A 52 15.99 -12.32 -1.84
N VAL A 53 15.00 -11.92 -2.64
CA VAL A 53 13.57 -12.12 -2.37
C VAL A 53 12.98 -13.00 -3.48
N PHE A 54 12.36 -14.10 -3.07
CA PHE A 54 11.55 -14.94 -3.93
C PHE A 54 10.09 -14.52 -3.78
N ARG A 55 9.47 -14.13 -4.90
CA ARG A 55 8.04 -13.77 -4.95
C ARG A 55 7.22 -14.94 -5.46
N GLU A 56 6.07 -15.18 -4.84
CA GLU A 56 5.15 -16.23 -5.27
C GLU A 56 4.74 -16.03 -6.74
N GLY A 57 4.94 -17.06 -7.57
CA GLY A 57 4.64 -17.02 -9.01
C GLY A 57 5.73 -16.45 -9.91
N ARG A 58 6.86 -15.98 -9.37
CA ARG A 58 8.07 -15.65 -10.15
C ARG A 58 9.08 -16.79 -10.09
N LEU A 59 9.73 -17.09 -11.22
CA LEU A 59 10.76 -18.12 -11.31
C LEU A 59 12.12 -17.64 -10.82
N THR A 60 12.41 -16.35 -11.00
CA THR A 60 13.69 -15.74 -10.63
C THR A 60 13.53 -14.89 -9.39
N PRO A 61 14.45 -15.01 -8.41
CA PRO A 61 14.48 -14.08 -7.30
C PRO A 61 14.94 -12.68 -7.76
N GLU A 62 14.63 -11.67 -6.95
CA GLU A 62 15.12 -10.31 -7.10
C GLU A 62 16.07 -9.97 -5.94
N ILE A 63 17.03 -9.09 -6.19
CA ILE A 63 17.96 -8.62 -5.14
C ILE A 63 17.17 -7.82 -4.10
N ALA A 64 17.39 -8.10 -2.82
CA ALA A 64 16.75 -7.44 -1.69
C ALA A 64 17.32 -6.04 -1.47
N VAL A 65 17.09 -5.12 -2.41
CA VAL A 65 17.56 -3.74 -2.33
C VAL A 65 16.82 -2.95 -1.25
N LEU A 66 17.44 -1.88 -0.76
CA LEU A 66 16.83 -0.96 0.20
C LEU A 66 15.43 -0.48 -0.27
N ASN A 67 14.48 -0.43 0.66
CA ASN A 67 13.07 -0.10 0.46
C ASN A 67 12.29 -1.04 -0.47
N LEU A 68 12.85 -2.19 -0.85
CA LEU A 68 12.11 -3.16 -1.64
C LEU A 68 10.88 -3.64 -0.85
N PRO A 69 9.65 -3.51 -1.40
CA PRO A 69 8.43 -3.85 -0.68
C PRO A 69 8.29 -5.36 -0.51
N LEU A 70 7.85 -5.76 0.67
CA LEU A 70 7.62 -7.14 1.08
C LEU A 70 6.18 -7.31 1.56
N GLY A 71 5.57 -8.44 1.21
CA GLY A 71 4.23 -8.80 1.67
C GLY A 71 4.05 -10.31 1.85
N PRO A 72 2.87 -10.76 2.31
CA PRO A 72 2.45 -12.15 2.26
C PRO A 72 2.82 -12.85 0.95
N GLY A 73 3.61 -13.92 1.05
CA GLY A 73 4.06 -14.79 -0.04
C GLY A 73 5.55 -14.65 -0.34
N ASP A 74 6.14 -13.51 0.04
CA ASP A 74 7.56 -13.26 -0.19
C ASP A 74 8.44 -14.09 0.76
N THR A 75 9.51 -14.65 0.21
CA THR A 75 10.53 -15.38 0.95
C THR A 75 11.86 -14.67 0.81
N ILE A 76 12.41 -14.23 1.94
CA ILE A 76 13.70 -13.56 2.01
C ILE A 76 14.76 -14.62 2.29
N GLN A 77 15.87 -14.57 1.55
CA GLN A 77 17.00 -15.48 1.72
C GLN A 77 18.31 -14.70 1.78
N THR A 78 19.12 -15.00 2.79
CA THR A 78 20.49 -14.49 2.95
C THR A 78 21.51 -15.55 2.57
N SER A 79 22.68 -15.12 2.10
CA SER A 79 23.80 -16.00 1.80
C SER A 79 24.66 -16.26 3.03
N ALA A 80 25.71 -17.07 2.88
CA ALA A 80 26.70 -17.31 3.94
C ALA A 80 27.51 -16.07 4.34
N GLU A 81 27.40 -14.94 3.61
CA GLU A 81 28.22 -13.75 3.85
C GLU A 81 27.44 -12.45 4.05
N ARG A 82 26.13 -12.43 3.77
CA ARG A 82 25.32 -11.22 3.75
C ARG A 82 24.14 -11.33 4.70
N ARG A 83 23.82 -10.23 5.37
CA ARG A 83 22.66 -10.09 6.27
C ARG A 83 21.63 -9.15 5.66
N ALA A 84 20.40 -9.25 6.15
CA ALA A 84 19.31 -8.36 5.77
C ALA A 84 18.43 -8.00 6.97
N GLU A 85 17.77 -6.85 6.91
CA GLU A 85 16.75 -6.38 7.84
C GLU A 85 15.46 -6.09 7.09
N VAL A 86 14.35 -6.56 7.66
CA VAL A 86 12.99 -6.24 7.25
C VAL A 86 12.36 -5.35 8.32
N GLN A 87 11.73 -4.26 7.91
CA GLN A 87 10.91 -3.42 8.77
C GLN A 87 9.46 -3.41 8.27
N PHE A 88 8.53 -3.72 9.16
CA PHE A 88 7.09 -3.56 8.94
C PHE A 88 6.61 -2.21 9.45
N ASP A 89 5.48 -1.74 8.91
CA ASP A 89 4.95 -0.41 9.17
C ASP A 89 4.41 -0.20 10.60
N ASN A 90 4.27 -1.27 11.37
CA ASN A 90 3.95 -1.19 12.79
C ASN A 90 5.21 -1.05 13.68
N GLY A 91 6.39 -0.95 13.07
CA GLY A 91 7.69 -0.88 13.74
C GLY A 91 8.25 -2.23 14.16
N THR A 92 7.68 -3.35 13.69
CA THR A 92 8.29 -4.68 13.84
C THR A 92 9.53 -4.77 12.97
N ILE A 93 10.64 -5.19 13.55
CA ILE A 93 11.89 -5.41 12.85
C ILE A 93 12.23 -6.89 12.90
N ILE A 94 12.62 -7.46 11.76
CA ILE A 94 13.13 -8.82 11.66
C ILE A 94 14.45 -8.77 10.92
N ARG A 95 15.52 -9.23 11.57
CA ARG A 95 16.83 -9.34 10.96
C ARG A 95 17.14 -10.80 10.70
N LEU A 96 17.65 -11.07 9.51
CA LEU A 96 18.10 -12.38 9.10
C LEU A 96 19.61 -12.43 9.23
N ASP A 97 20.11 -13.46 9.90
CA ASP A 97 21.54 -13.74 9.94
C ASP A 97 22.02 -14.33 8.61
N LEU A 98 23.29 -14.72 8.55
CA LEU A 98 23.85 -15.50 7.46
C LEU A 98 23.04 -16.79 7.24
N ASP A 99 23.00 -17.24 5.98
CA ASP A 99 22.41 -18.50 5.54
C ASP A 99 21.00 -18.78 6.10
N SER A 100 20.17 -17.75 6.11
CA SER A 100 18.83 -17.76 6.70
C SER A 100 17.76 -17.59 5.64
N ARG A 101 16.60 -18.24 5.85
CA ARG A 101 15.46 -18.20 4.92
C ARG A 101 14.15 -18.05 5.66
N LEU A 102 13.45 -16.95 5.40
CA LEU A 102 12.24 -16.55 6.11
C LEU A 102 11.12 -16.25 5.10
N LYS A 103 10.01 -16.96 5.23
CA LYS A 103 8.80 -16.71 4.45
C LYS A 103 7.78 -15.91 5.27
N ILE A 104 7.23 -14.87 4.66
CA ILE A 104 6.08 -14.13 5.21
C ILE A 104 4.84 -14.85 4.71
N GLU A 105 4.20 -15.69 5.53
CA GLU A 105 3.05 -16.46 5.05
C GLU A 105 1.75 -15.64 5.10
N THR A 106 1.48 -14.96 6.21
CA THR A 106 0.37 -14.03 6.36
C THR A 106 0.73 -12.86 7.27
N VAL A 107 0.07 -11.72 7.09
CA VAL A 107 0.14 -10.58 8.00
C VAL A 107 -1.28 -10.16 8.35
N MET A 108 -1.69 -10.33 9.60
CA MET A 108 -3.04 -9.96 10.06
C MET A 108 -4.20 -10.64 9.30
N ALA A 109 -4.01 -11.86 8.81
CA ALA A 109 -5.09 -12.64 8.18
C ALA A 109 -6.17 -13.01 9.20
N GLN A 110 -7.44 -12.84 8.85
CA GLN A 110 -8.57 -13.13 9.74
C GLN A 110 -8.66 -14.65 10.02
N SER A 111 -8.90 -15.02 11.28
CA SER A 111 -9.28 -16.40 11.65
C SER A 111 -10.69 -16.74 11.15
N LEU A 112 -10.96 -18.02 10.88
CA LEU A 112 -12.27 -18.48 10.41
C LEU A 112 -13.34 -18.44 11.51
N SER A 113 -13.00 -18.75 12.75
CA SER A 113 -13.96 -18.90 13.86
C SER A 113 -13.89 -17.82 14.93
N THR A 114 -12.84 -17.00 14.96
CA THR A 114 -12.63 -15.98 16.01
C THR A 114 -12.37 -14.61 15.42
N ALA A 115 -12.47 -13.57 16.26
CA ALA A 115 -12.07 -12.20 15.88
C ALA A 115 -10.55 -12.01 15.81
N LYS A 116 -9.74 -13.00 16.22
CA LYS A 116 -8.27 -12.88 16.17
C LYS A 116 -7.76 -12.84 14.73
N LYS A 117 -6.63 -12.18 14.54
CA LYS A 117 -5.92 -12.08 13.27
C LYS A 117 -4.52 -12.67 13.42
N ILE A 118 -4.05 -13.37 12.40
CA ILE A 118 -2.82 -14.15 12.44
C ILE A 118 -1.78 -13.55 11.50
N SER A 119 -0.65 -13.14 12.08
CA SER A 119 0.58 -12.84 11.37
C SER A 119 1.51 -14.04 11.53
N ASN A 120 1.66 -14.82 10.46
CA ASN A 120 2.40 -16.07 10.45
C ASN A 120 3.64 -15.93 9.58
N LEU A 121 4.81 -16.15 10.18
CA LEU A 121 6.07 -16.23 9.47
C LEU A 121 6.64 -17.64 9.61
N VAL A 122 7.32 -18.12 8.58
CA VAL A 122 7.92 -19.45 8.56
C VAL A 122 9.42 -19.31 8.40
N LEU A 123 10.18 -19.72 9.42
CA LEU A 123 11.63 -19.81 9.38
C LEU A 123 12.00 -21.18 8.83
N GLU A 124 12.44 -21.21 7.57
CA GLU A 124 12.79 -22.44 6.85
C GLU A 124 14.24 -22.86 7.08
N LYS A 125 15.12 -21.89 7.40
CA LYS A 125 16.55 -22.13 7.65
C LYS A 125 17.17 -20.98 8.44
N GLY A 126 18.19 -21.29 9.24
CA GLY A 126 19.09 -20.32 9.84
C GLY A 126 18.52 -19.67 11.10
N GLN A 127 18.82 -18.40 11.32
CA GLN A 127 18.37 -17.68 12.51
C GLN A 127 17.94 -16.24 12.23
N ILE A 128 16.99 -15.78 13.03
CA ILE A 128 16.43 -14.44 12.94
C ILE A 128 16.42 -13.76 14.30
N TYR A 129 16.51 -12.44 14.29
CA TYR A 129 16.30 -11.58 15.44
C TYR A 129 15.03 -10.78 15.23
N VAL A 130 14.07 -10.90 16.15
CA VAL A 130 12.73 -10.32 16.04
C VAL A 130 12.54 -9.27 17.13
N MET A 131 12.20 -8.04 16.74
CA MET A 131 11.70 -6.99 17.63
C MET A 131 10.22 -6.77 17.32
N TYR A 132 9.34 -7.41 18.08
CA TYR A 132 7.92 -7.47 17.74
C TYR A 132 7.12 -6.29 18.33
N LYS A 133 6.42 -5.57 17.46
CA LYS A 133 5.34 -4.63 17.81
C LYS A 133 4.03 -5.13 17.21
N LYS A 134 2.92 -4.99 17.93
CA LYS A 134 1.62 -5.46 17.45
C LYS A 134 0.91 -4.38 16.64
N TYR A 135 0.26 -4.75 15.53
CA TYR A 135 -0.71 -3.93 14.81
C TYR A 135 -1.92 -3.60 15.68
N SER A 136 -2.42 -4.59 16.43
CA SER A 136 -3.58 -4.41 17.31
C SER A 136 -3.63 -5.45 18.42
N SER A 137 -4.52 -5.28 19.40
CA SER A 137 -4.77 -6.28 20.45
C SER A 137 -5.31 -7.62 19.93
N LEU A 138 -5.83 -7.67 18.70
CA LEU A 138 -6.35 -8.88 18.06
C LEU A 138 -5.26 -9.68 17.34
N GLU A 139 -4.07 -9.11 17.18
CA GLU A 139 -2.97 -9.78 16.50
C GLU A 139 -2.40 -10.92 17.34
N MET A 140 -2.26 -12.06 16.69
CA MET A 140 -1.42 -13.16 17.10
C MET A 140 -0.24 -13.24 16.13
N PHE A 141 0.94 -12.90 16.63
CA PHE A 141 2.19 -13.00 15.88
C PHE A 141 2.95 -14.26 16.29
N GLN A 142 3.35 -15.05 15.31
CA GLN A 142 4.16 -16.23 15.54
C GLN A 142 5.17 -16.45 14.41
N VAL A 143 6.28 -17.09 14.79
CA VAL A 143 7.25 -17.66 13.86
C VAL A 143 7.17 -19.17 13.99
N VAL A 144 6.93 -19.85 12.88
CA VAL A 144 6.81 -21.31 12.80
C VAL A 144 8.09 -21.87 12.21
N THR A 145 8.59 -22.93 12.81
CA THR A 145 9.70 -23.76 12.32
C THR A 145 9.21 -25.18 12.09
N ALA A 146 10.09 -26.10 11.67
CA ALA A 146 9.78 -27.53 11.66
C ALA A 146 9.48 -28.07 13.08
N GLY A 147 10.21 -27.58 14.09
CA GLY A 147 10.14 -28.09 15.46
C GLY A 147 9.02 -27.48 16.32
N ALA A 148 8.68 -26.19 16.17
CA ALA A 148 7.75 -25.51 17.05
C ALA A 148 7.09 -24.27 16.43
N ALA A 149 6.03 -23.78 17.08
CA ALA A 149 5.57 -22.41 16.87
C ALA A 149 5.98 -21.52 18.04
N VAL A 150 6.69 -20.45 17.71
CA VAL A 150 7.16 -19.42 18.64
C VAL A 150 6.21 -18.24 18.57
N LYS A 151 5.34 -18.11 19.57
CA LYS A 151 4.45 -16.95 19.71
C LYS A 151 5.13 -15.87 20.55
N LEU A 152 5.16 -14.64 20.05
CA LEU A 152 5.72 -13.50 20.77
C LEU A 152 4.62 -12.59 21.31
N ASP A 153 4.82 -12.10 22.53
CA ASP A 153 3.98 -11.02 23.08
C ASP A 153 4.52 -9.64 22.67
N HIS A 154 3.65 -8.64 22.63
CA HIS A 154 4.01 -7.27 22.24
C HIS A 154 5.24 -6.73 22.99
N ASN A 155 6.12 -6.05 22.27
CA ASN A 155 7.41 -5.48 22.73
C ASN A 155 8.46 -6.53 23.11
N SER A 156 8.24 -7.80 22.79
CA SER A 156 9.24 -8.85 22.98
C SER A 156 10.33 -8.77 21.92
N VAL A 157 11.53 -9.13 22.35
CA VAL A 157 12.73 -9.21 21.53
C VAL A 157 13.31 -10.60 21.71
N ALA A 158 13.49 -11.34 20.62
CA ALA A 158 14.00 -12.71 20.68
C ALA A 158 14.86 -13.06 19.47
N VAL A 159 15.85 -13.93 19.68
CA VAL A 159 16.54 -14.67 18.64
C VAL A 159 15.84 -16.02 18.49
N ILE A 160 15.53 -16.41 17.25
CA ILE A 160 14.91 -17.69 16.92
C ILE A 160 15.80 -18.36 15.87
N ARG A 161 16.29 -19.56 16.18
CA ARG A 161 17.21 -20.34 15.36
C ARG A 161 16.60 -21.70 15.06
N LEU A 162 16.61 -22.08 13.79
CA LEU A 162 16.36 -23.46 13.36
C LEU A 162 17.72 -24.12 13.12
N THR A 163 18.07 -25.09 13.96
CA THR A 163 19.34 -25.81 13.84
C THR A 163 19.32 -26.77 12.65
N GLY A 164 20.50 -27.17 12.15
CA GLY A 164 20.62 -28.17 11.08
C GLY A 164 20.03 -29.54 11.46
N GLU A 165 19.91 -29.82 12.75
CA GLU A 165 19.29 -31.04 13.31
C GLU A 165 17.76 -30.92 13.42
N GLY A 166 17.17 -29.77 13.05
CA GLY A 166 15.73 -29.53 13.10
C GLY A 166 15.21 -29.01 14.44
N ALA A 167 16.08 -28.77 15.42
CA ALA A 167 15.70 -28.20 16.71
C ALA A 167 15.38 -26.70 16.59
N THR A 168 14.44 -26.24 17.41
CA THR A 168 14.04 -24.82 17.47
C THR A 168 14.56 -24.20 18.76
N ASP A 169 15.55 -23.33 18.61
CA ASP A 169 16.23 -22.65 19.70
C ASP A 169 15.75 -21.19 19.78
N VAL A 170 15.27 -20.80 20.96
CA VAL A 170 14.68 -19.49 21.19
C VAL A 170 15.30 -18.84 22.42
N GLN A 171 15.94 -17.70 22.20
CA GLN A 171 16.50 -16.85 23.25
C GLN A 171 15.74 -15.54 23.35
N VAL A 172 15.19 -15.23 24.52
CA VAL A 172 14.41 -14.01 24.73
C VAL A 172 15.28 -12.93 25.38
N GLU A 173 15.56 -11.86 24.65
CA GLU A 173 16.32 -10.71 25.15
C GLU A 173 15.46 -9.78 26.02
N ARG A 174 14.19 -9.58 25.61
CA ARG A 174 13.21 -8.72 26.31
C ARG A 174 11.81 -9.27 26.15
N GLY A 175 10.95 -9.06 27.14
CA GLY A 175 9.55 -9.50 27.09
C GLY A 175 9.42 -11.00 27.36
N LYS A 176 8.62 -11.70 26.54
CA LYS A 176 8.39 -13.14 26.68
C LYS A 176 7.91 -13.78 25.37
N ALA A 177 8.28 -15.04 25.18
CA ALA A 177 7.82 -15.88 24.09
C ALA A 177 7.18 -17.15 24.64
N TYR A 178 6.36 -17.80 23.82
CA TYR A 178 5.76 -19.10 24.10
C TYR A 178 6.12 -20.08 23.01
N LEU A 179 6.63 -21.23 23.41
CA LEU A 179 6.93 -22.36 22.54
C LEU A 179 5.76 -23.32 22.59
N LEU A 180 5.22 -23.65 21.41
CA LEU A 180 4.18 -24.65 21.23
C LEU A 180 4.75 -25.83 20.45
N CYS A 181 4.79 -27.00 21.08
CA CYS A 181 5.32 -28.23 20.50
C CYS A 181 4.62 -29.46 21.09
N GLY A 182 4.76 -30.59 20.42
CA GLY A 182 4.18 -31.87 20.82
C GLY A 182 4.16 -32.85 19.65
N GLU A 183 4.06 -34.14 19.98
CA GLU A 183 3.89 -35.21 19.01
C GLU A 183 2.44 -35.31 18.54
N ASP A 184 1.49 -35.34 19.49
CA ASP A 184 0.07 -35.34 19.18
C ASP A 184 -0.41 -33.93 18.84
N LYS A 185 -0.96 -33.81 17.63
CA LYS A 185 -1.61 -32.60 17.15
C LYS A 185 -2.73 -32.17 18.12
N MET A 186 -3.44 -33.11 18.74
CA MET A 186 -4.53 -32.77 19.66
C MET A 186 -4.07 -32.38 21.07
N ASP A 187 -2.84 -32.74 21.45
CA ASP A 187 -2.26 -32.49 22.76
C ASP A 187 -0.89 -31.82 22.65
N LEU A 188 -0.91 -30.52 22.39
CA LEU A 188 0.28 -29.70 22.30
C LEU A 188 0.67 -29.13 23.67
N SER A 189 1.93 -29.30 24.04
CA SER A 189 2.53 -28.66 25.20
C SER A 189 2.88 -27.20 24.88
N GLN A 190 2.73 -26.36 25.90
CA GLN A 190 3.09 -24.94 25.83
C GLN A 190 4.10 -24.61 26.92
N LYS A 191 5.26 -24.08 26.54
CA LYS A 191 6.27 -23.56 27.46
C LYS A 191 6.41 -22.05 27.32
N ARG A 192 6.48 -21.33 28.44
CA ARG A 192 6.81 -19.89 28.47
C ARG A 192 8.32 -19.72 28.66
N ILE A 193 8.91 -18.84 27.85
CA ILE A 193 10.31 -18.39 27.96
C ILE A 193 10.28 -16.89 28.28
N ASN A 194 10.84 -16.49 29.42
CA ASN A 194 10.87 -15.09 29.85
C ASN A 194 12.17 -14.41 29.40
N ALA A 195 12.23 -13.09 29.57
CA ALA A 195 13.45 -12.32 29.34
C ALA A 195 14.67 -12.95 30.04
N LYS A 196 15.78 -12.97 29.32
CA LYS A 196 17.06 -13.55 29.72
C LYS A 196 17.01 -15.07 29.95
N GLN A 197 16.06 -15.74 29.30
CA GLN A 197 15.99 -17.20 29.25
C GLN A 197 16.12 -17.69 27.80
N ARG A 198 16.57 -18.94 27.68
CA ARG A 198 16.66 -19.68 26.43
C ARG A 198 15.92 -21.00 26.56
N GLY A 199 15.13 -21.33 25.56
CA GLY A 199 14.42 -22.61 25.46
C GLY A 199 14.72 -23.28 24.13
N ILE A 200 14.99 -24.58 24.16
CA ILE A 200 15.22 -25.40 22.98
C ILE A 200 14.10 -26.42 22.89
N VAL A 201 13.49 -26.51 21.72
CA VAL A 201 12.60 -27.61 21.35
C VAL A 201 13.41 -28.59 20.51
N SER A 202 13.65 -29.79 21.04
CA SER A 202 14.39 -30.84 20.33
C SER A 202 13.63 -31.36 19.12
N ALA A 203 14.27 -32.18 18.28
CA ALA A 203 13.59 -32.86 17.17
C ALA A 203 12.50 -33.82 17.65
N GLU A 204 12.65 -34.35 18.87
CA GLU A 204 11.72 -35.21 19.60
C GLU A 204 10.58 -34.41 20.26
N ASN A 205 10.56 -33.08 20.10
CA ASN A 205 9.48 -32.19 20.54
C ASN A 205 9.41 -31.95 22.06
N GLU A 206 10.50 -32.25 22.75
CA GLU A 206 10.66 -31.94 24.16
C GLU A 206 11.20 -30.52 24.33
N VAL A 207 10.77 -29.82 25.39
CA VAL A 207 11.23 -28.45 25.67
C VAL A 207 12.16 -28.45 26.86
N GLU A 208 13.38 -28.01 26.62
CA GLU A 208 14.41 -27.85 27.64
C GLU A 208 14.78 -26.38 27.80
N LEU A 209 15.08 -25.97 29.04
CA LEU A 209 15.70 -24.68 29.29
C LEU A 209 17.22 -24.86 29.17
N ALA A 210 17.83 -24.02 28.35
CA ALA A 210 19.27 -24.06 28.10
C ALA A 210 19.97 -22.83 28.69
N GLU A 211 21.29 -22.91 28.76
CA GLU A 211 22.11 -21.77 29.15
C GLU A 211 21.97 -20.63 28.13
N TYR A 212 21.93 -19.42 28.65
CA TYR A 212 21.77 -18.21 27.87
C TYR A 212 23.05 -17.85 27.11
N GLU A 213 22.98 -17.70 25.79
CA GLU A 213 24.11 -17.30 24.97
C GLU A 213 24.35 -15.79 25.10
N VAL A 214 25.43 -15.41 25.78
CA VAL A 214 25.77 -14.00 26.03
C VAL A 214 26.39 -13.35 24.79
N LEU A 215 27.29 -14.04 24.09
CA LEU A 215 28.08 -13.50 22.98
C LEU A 215 27.99 -14.40 21.75
N THR A 216 27.45 -13.85 20.68
CA THR A 216 27.48 -14.43 19.33
C THR A 216 27.72 -13.31 18.33
N ASP A 217 28.33 -13.61 17.18
CA ASP A 217 28.56 -12.62 16.12
C ASP A 217 27.27 -11.93 15.67
N PHE A 218 26.19 -12.71 15.58
CA PHE A 218 24.89 -12.18 15.20
C PHE A 218 24.35 -11.22 16.26
N LYS A 219 24.50 -11.53 17.55
CA LYS A 219 24.09 -10.63 18.63
C LYS A 219 24.91 -9.35 18.64
N ALA A 220 26.24 -9.44 18.50
CA ALA A 220 27.11 -8.27 18.42
C ALA A 220 26.73 -7.35 17.24
N TRP A 221 26.42 -7.93 16.08
CA TRP A 221 25.93 -7.17 14.92
C TRP A 221 24.59 -6.48 15.22
N ASN A 222 23.65 -7.20 15.85
CA ASN A 222 22.35 -6.63 16.26
C ASN A 222 22.51 -5.45 17.24
N GLU A 223 23.40 -5.59 18.22
CA GLU A 223 23.72 -4.55 19.20
C GLU A 223 24.37 -3.35 18.52
N SER A 224 25.27 -3.56 17.54
CA SER A 224 25.91 -2.46 16.80
C SER A 224 24.90 -1.62 15.99
N LEU A 225 23.92 -2.27 15.34
CA LEU A 225 22.83 -1.57 14.64
C LEU A 225 21.94 -0.80 15.63
N ASN A 226 21.72 -1.36 16.82
CA ASN A 226 20.88 -0.74 17.85
C ASN A 226 21.61 0.34 18.66
N ALA A 227 22.95 0.34 18.68
CA ALA A 227 23.75 1.28 19.48
C ALA A 227 23.48 2.74 19.09
N HIS A 228 23.22 2.99 17.81
CA HIS A 228 22.91 4.32 17.31
C HIS A 228 21.45 4.72 17.59
N PHE A 229 20.56 3.78 17.90
CA PHE A 229 19.12 4.04 18.08
C PHE A 229 18.83 5.12 19.13
N PRO A 230 19.42 5.10 20.35
CA PRO A 230 19.17 6.14 21.35
C PRO A 230 19.66 7.53 20.93
N GLU A 231 20.78 7.63 20.22
CA GLU A 231 21.34 8.91 19.74
C GLU A 231 20.46 9.53 18.64
N LEU A 232 19.94 8.70 17.74
CA LEU A 232 19.00 9.10 16.69
C LEU A 232 17.65 9.56 17.26
N HIS A 233 17.31 9.12 18.47
CA HIS A 233 16.07 9.46 19.18
C HIS A 233 16.28 10.40 20.37
N ALA A 234 17.49 10.96 20.52
CA ALA A 234 17.77 11.98 21.53
C ALA A 234 16.75 13.12 21.38
N ALA A 235 16.10 13.47 22.49
CA ALA A 235 14.83 14.19 22.55
C ALA A 235 14.78 15.43 21.65
N ASN A 236 14.27 15.25 20.43
CA ASN A 236 13.86 16.34 19.56
C ASN A 236 12.34 16.44 19.69
N PRO A 237 11.81 17.43 20.43
CA PRO A 237 10.38 17.51 20.68
C PRO A 237 9.64 17.79 19.38
N LEU A 238 9.13 16.74 18.74
CA LEU A 238 8.24 16.87 17.59
C LEU A 238 7.03 17.72 18.00
N PRO A 239 6.62 18.72 17.19
CA PRO A 239 5.38 19.46 17.41
C PRO A 239 4.19 18.55 17.69
N LYS A 240 3.30 18.95 18.61
CA LYS A 240 2.10 18.16 18.99
C LYS A 240 1.29 17.62 17.79
N PRO A 241 1.09 18.36 16.69
CA PRO A 241 0.39 17.80 15.52
C PRO A 241 1.06 16.56 14.93
N LEU A 242 2.40 16.51 14.94
CA LEU A 242 3.18 15.38 14.42
C LEU A 242 3.12 14.15 15.34
N GLN A 243 2.91 14.35 16.65
CA GLN A 243 2.77 13.25 17.61
C GLN A 243 1.48 12.45 17.42
N ASN A 244 0.47 13.04 16.78
CA ASN A 244 -0.82 12.40 16.51
C ASN A 244 -0.90 11.75 15.12
N LEU A 245 0.21 11.70 14.39
CA LEU A 245 0.30 11.04 13.09
C LEU A 245 0.28 9.52 13.24
N PRO A 246 -0.01 8.76 12.17
CA PRO A 246 0.07 7.30 12.19
C PRO A 246 1.41 6.81 12.73
N PRO A 247 1.46 5.66 13.42
CA PRO A 247 2.70 5.14 14.02
C PRO A 247 3.90 5.10 13.06
N ALA A 248 3.70 4.63 11.82
CA ALA A 248 4.76 4.61 10.80
C ALA A 248 5.33 6.01 10.50
N VAL A 249 4.46 7.02 10.39
CA VAL A 249 4.86 8.41 10.13
C VAL A 249 5.54 9.02 11.34
N PHE A 250 5.05 8.72 12.53
CA PHE A 250 5.67 9.16 13.78
C PHE A 250 7.07 8.57 13.96
N GLU A 251 7.23 7.27 13.73
CA GLU A 251 8.54 6.60 13.78
C GLU A 251 9.51 7.18 12.74
N PHE A 252 9.04 7.46 11.51
CA PHE A 252 9.82 8.21 10.52
C PHE A 252 10.25 9.57 11.04
N ALA A 253 9.32 10.35 11.59
CA ALA A 253 9.59 11.70 12.07
C ALA A 253 10.64 11.68 13.19
N GLN A 254 10.61 10.66 14.05
CA GLN A 254 11.59 10.46 15.11
C GLN A 254 12.95 9.97 14.61
N LYS A 255 12.98 9.06 13.63
CA LYS A 255 14.23 8.41 13.17
C LYS A 255 14.94 9.24 12.11
N PHE A 256 14.22 9.74 11.12
CA PHE A 256 14.79 10.33 9.90
C PHE A 256 14.50 11.83 9.76
N GLY A 257 13.46 12.32 10.45
CA GLY A 257 12.93 13.67 10.28
C GLY A 257 13.97 14.77 10.36
N ASN A 258 14.93 14.70 11.30
CA ASN A 258 15.96 15.72 11.48
C ASN A 258 17.36 15.31 10.98
N ILE A 259 17.52 14.04 10.58
CA ILE A 259 18.80 13.53 10.05
C ILE A 259 18.90 13.89 8.58
N TYR A 260 17.80 13.69 7.85
CA TYR A 260 17.77 13.81 6.41
C TYR A 260 16.98 15.01 5.93
N GLY A 261 16.40 15.80 6.83
CA GLY A 261 15.59 16.94 6.48
C GLY A 261 15.16 17.75 7.69
N GLU A 262 14.13 18.54 7.52
CA GLU A 262 13.60 19.40 8.56
C GLU A 262 12.07 19.53 8.47
N TRP A 263 11.44 19.69 9.63
CA TRP A 263 10.03 20.01 9.75
C TRP A 263 9.83 21.52 9.80
N THR A 264 9.00 22.07 8.91
CA THR A 264 8.71 23.50 8.83
C THR A 264 7.20 23.75 8.83
N TRP A 265 6.79 24.92 9.32
CA TRP A 265 5.40 25.33 9.23
C TRP A 265 5.11 25.98 7.87
N HIS A 266 4.03 25.55 7.24
CA HIS A 266 3.50 26.09 6.00
C HIS A 266 2.09 26.65 6.23
N ASP A 267 1.85 27.91 5.87
CA ASP A 267 0.57 28.58 6.18
C ASP A 267 -0.64 27.87 5.58
N LEU A 268 -0.49 27.28 4.39
CA LEU A 268 -1.56 26.52 3.75
C LEU A 268 -1.61 25.05 4.18
N TYR A 269 -0.47 24.44 4.53
CA TYR A 269 -0.37 22.98 4.64
C TYR A 269 -0.19 22.48 6.08
N GLY A 270 0.11 23.37 7.04
CA GLY A 270 0.51 23.00 8.38
C GLY A 270 1.97 22.56 8.44
N TYR A 271 2.30 21.59 9.30
CA TYR A 271 3.67 21.07 9.37
C TYR A 271 3.97 20.19 8.16
N VAL A 272 4.99 20.58 7.40
CA VAL A 272 5.52 19.85 6.25
C VAL A 272 6.98 19.49 6.49
N TRP A 273 7.44 18.42 5.85
CA TRP A 273 8.84 18.03 5.90
C TRP A 273 9.53 18.32 4.58
N ARG A 274 10.81 18.68 4.60
CA ARG A 274 11.62 18.76 3.38
C ARG A 274 12.98 18.11 3.60
N PRO A 275 13.51 17.33 2.63
CA PRO A 275 14.80 16.71 2.74
C PRO A 275 15.93 17.74 2.54
N TYR A 276 17.08 17.54 3.17
CA TYR A 276 18.30 18.32 2.91
C TYR A 276 18.89 18.08 1.52
N LEU A 277 18.50 16.97 0.85
CA LEU A 277 18.82 16.71 -0.56
C LEU A 277 18.17 17.71 -1.53
N ASN A 278 17.11 18.38 -1.08
CA ASN A 278 16.69 19.64 -1.67
C ASN A 278 17.71 20.70 -1.24
N ASP A 279 18.90 20.65 -1.87
CA ASP A 279 20.20 21.23 -1.49
C ASP A 279 20.24 22.76 -1.26
N GLN A 280 19.07 23.39 -1.16
CA GLN A 280 18.83 24.81 -0.94
C GLN A 280 19.55 25.71 -1.96
N ARG A 281 20.08 25.14 -3.05
CA ARG A 281 20.67 25.92 -4.15
C ARG A 281 19.56 26.62 -4.87
N TYR A 282 19.69 27.93 -4.94
CA TYR A 282 18.70 28.78 -5.56
C TYR A 282 18.49 28.43 -7.07
N PRO A 283 17.25 28.29 -7.56
CA PRO A 283 16.03 28.35 -6.77
C PRO A 283 15.89 27.16 -5.82
N TRP A 284 15.85 25.87 -6.22
CA TRP A 284 15.61 24.77 -5.25
C TRP A 284 16.27 23.43 -5.60
N GLY A 285 17.56 23.43 -5.96
CA GLY A 285 18.34 22.21 -6.19
C GLY A 285 17.94 21.38 -7.40
N THR A 286 18.53 20.19 -7.51
CA THR A 286 18.32 19.24 -8.64
C THR A 286 17.48 18.02 -8.25
N TRP A 287 17.15 17.87 -6.97
CA TRP A 287 16.41 16.71 -6.46
C TRP A 287 14.89 16.86 -6.67
N SER A 288 14.23 15.75 -7.00
CA SER A 288 12.77 15.67 -7.13
C SER A 288 12.26 14.29 -6.68
N PRO A 289 11.06 14.20 -6.08
CA PRO A 289 10.43 12.93 -5.78
C PRO A 289 10.24 12.09 -7.05
N TYR A 290 10.31 10.77 -6.90
CA TYR A 290 10.12 9.79 -7.98
C TYR A 290 11.18 9.85 -9.10
N ILE A 291 12.41 10.28 -8.75
CA ILE A 291 13.60 10.20 -9.63
C ILE A 291 14.58 9.14 -9.12
N ASN A 292 15.06 9.27 -7.88
CA ASN A 292 16.12 8.41 -7.34
C ASN A 292 15.57 7.08 -6.80
N GLY A 293 15.14 6.22 -7.71
CA GLY A 293 14.55 4.93 -7.39
C GLY A 293 14.23 4.11 -8.62
N SER A 294 13.47 3.05 -8.42
CA SER A 294 12.98 2.21 -9.50
C SER A 294 11.51 1.89 -9.32
N TRP A 295 10.83 1.66 -10.43
CA TRP A 295 9.48 1.14 -10.43
C TRP A 295 9.54 -0.38 -10.47
N THR A 296 8.89 -1.05 -9.51
CA THR A 296 8.72 -2.50 -9.52
C THR A 296 7.24 -2.86 -9.56
N SER A 297 6.93 -4.04 -10.08
CA SER A 297 5.59 -4.59 -10.02
C SER A 297 5.47 -5.49 -8.81
N THR A 298 4.53 -5.19 -7.92
CA THR A 298 4.19 -6.01 -6.75
C THR A 298 2.69 -6.30 -6.79
N GLY A 299 2.32 -7.58 -6.88
CA GLY A 299 0.93 -7.97 -7.13
C GLY A 299 0.41 -7.41 -8.46
N SER A 300 -0.67 -6.63 -8.43
CA SER A 300 -1.24 -5.94 -9.60
C SER A 300 -0.91 -4.46 -9.65
N GLU A 301 0.04 -3.98 -8.85
CA GLU A 301 0.33 -2.55 -8.67
C GLU A 301 1.78 -2.20 -9.02
N MET A 302 1.99 -0.96 -9.44
CA MET A 302 3.32 -0.38 -9.62
C MET A 302 3.75 0.28 -8.33
N PHE A 303 4.85 -0.21 -7.77
CA PHE A 303 5.43 0.23 -6.51
C PHE A 303 6.67 1.08 -6.79
N TRP A 304 6.79 2.21 -6.11
CA TRP A 304 8.02 2.99 -6.14
C TRP A 304 9.01 2.45 -5.09
N VAL A 305 10.23 2.10 -5.52
CA VAL A 305 11.31 1.65 -4.66
C VAL A 305 12.36 2.76 -4.58
N PRO A 306 12.31 3.61 -3.54
CA PRO A 306 13.26 4.70 -3.39
C PRO A 306 14.66 4.17 -3.00
N THR A 307 15.71 4.83 -3.50
CA THR A 307 17.08 4.59 -3.05
C THR A 307 17.42 5.39 -1.79
N GLU A 308 16.61 6.38 -1.44
CA GLU A 308 16.82 7.18 -0.24
C GLU A 308 16.54 6.37 1.04
N PRO A 309 17.43 6.36 2.04
CA PRO A 309 17.23 5.58 3.29
C PRO A 309 15.98 5.96 4.09
N TRP A 310 15.50 7.18 3.90
CA TRP A 310 14.32 7.73 4.54
C TRP A 310 13.06 7.57 3.67
N GLY A 311 13.19 7.06 2.44
CA GLY A 311 12.19 7.17 1.37
C GLY A 311 10.88 6.43 1.61
N TRP A 312 10.89 5.28 2.31
CA TRP A 312 9.70 4.44 2.47
C TRP A 312 8.46 5.24 2.92
N VAL A 313 8.55 5.99 4.01
CA VAL A 313 7.39 6.70 4.54
C VAL A 313 6.96 7.87 3.64
N PRO A 314 7.84 8.79 3.21
CA PRO A 314 7.41 9.92 2.39
C PRO A 314 6.83 9.56 1.03
N TYR A 315 7.24 8.44 0.43
CA TYR A 315 6.71 8.00 -0.87
C TYR A 315 5.40 7.22 -0.80
N HIS A 316 5.06 6.63 0.36
CA HIS A 316 3.87 5.78 0.52
C HIS A 316 2.80 6.33 1.47
N LEU A 317 3.16 7.17 2.45
CA LEU A 317 2.26 7.68 3.50
C LEU A 317 2.17 9.21 3.52
N GLY A 318 1.76 9.81 2.40
CA GLY A 318 1.63 11.25 2.26
C GLY A 318 1.81 11.67 0.82
N ILE A 319 1.75 12.97 0.56
CA ILE A 319 1.89 13.52 -0.79
C ILE A 319 2.97 14.59 -0.84
N TRP A 320 3.61 14.73 -1.99
CA TRP A 320 4.57 15.78 -2.24
C TRP A 320 3.88 16.98 -2.89
N MET A 321 4.23 18.18 -2.45
CA MET A 321 3.80 19.45 -3.01
C MET A 321 5.02 20.24 -3.45
N TRP A 322 4.92 20.88 -4.62
CA TRP A 322 5.90 21.87 -5.04
C TRP A 322 5.47 23.25 -4.54
N ASP A 323 6.41 23.98 -3.94
CA ASP A 323 6.26 25.38 -3.54
C ASP A 323 7.35 26.20 -4.25
N ALA A 324 6.94 27.25 -4.98
CA ALA A 324 7.85 28.09 -5.77
C ALA A 324 8.93 28.81 -4.95
N LYS A 325 8.76 28.95 -3.63
CA LYS A 325 9.69 29.58 -2.68
C LYS A 325 10.39 28.59 -1.75
N LYS A 326 9.97 27.32 -1.69
CA LYS A 326 10.55 26.33 -0.76
C LYS A 326 11.03 25.04 -1.43
N GLY A 327 10.72 24.87 -2.72
CA GLY A 327 10.95 23.64 -3.46
C GLY A 327 9.95 22.54 -3.07
N TRP A 328 10.40 21.29 -3.12
CA TRP A 328 9.59 20.14 -2.73
C TRP A 328 9.40 20.05 -1.22
N VAL A 329 8.13 19.95 -0.80
CA VAL A 329 7.71 19.72 0.58
C VAL A 329 6.76 18.54 0.66
N TRP A 330 6.88 17.73 1.70
CA TRP A 330 6.05 16.56 1.95
C TRP A 330 4.98 16.86 2.98
N LEU A 331 3.74 16.50 2.65
CA LEU A 331 2.58 16.53 3.54
C LEU A 331 2.31 15.12 4.03
N PRO A 332 2.47 14.84 5.34
CA PRO A 332 2.24 13.51 5.89
C PRO A 332 0.77 13.09 5.79
N GLY A 333 0.54 11.80 5.56
CA GLY A 333 -0.79 11.21 5.42
C GLY A 333 -0.97 9.88 6.14
N SER A 334 -2.23 9.49 6.35
CA SER A 334 -2.63 8.23 7.01
C SER A 334 -3.02 7.11 6.07
N LEU A 335 -2.95 7.37 4.77
CA LEU A 335 -3.33 6.44 3.72
C LEU A 335 -2.08 5.97 2.97
N PHE A 336 -1.97 4.66 2.78
CA PHE A 336 -0.84 4.04 2.12
C PHE A 336 -1.14 3.79 0.66
N ALA A 337 -0.24 4.19 -0.23
CA ALA A 337 -0.27 3.83 -1.63
C ALA A 337 1.09 3.27 -2.08
N PRO A 338 1.12 2.28 -2.98
CA PRO A 338 2.35 1.81 -3.64
C PRO A 338 3.21 2.95 -4.22
N ALA A 339 2.54 4.01 -4.67
CA ALA A 339 3.11 5.32 -4.89
C ALA A 339 1.99 6.36 -4.96
N TRP A 340 2.20 7.53 -4.36
CA TRP A 340 1.39 8.72 -4.62
C TRP A 340 1.88 9.43 -5.88
N ALA A 341 1.63 8.81 -7.04
CA ALA A 341 2.05 9.32 -8.34
C ALA A 341 0.92 9.22 -9.37
N VAL A 342 0.91 10.17 -10.30
CA VAL A 342 0.04 10.15 -11.49
C VAL A 342 0.89 9.72 -12.68
N TRP A 343 0.42 8.69 -13.40
CA TRP A 343 1.04 8.22 -14.63
C TRP A 343 0.32 8.76 -15.86
N ASP A 344 1.08 9.07 -16.90
CA ASP A 344 0.56 9.35 -18.24
C ASP A 344 1.44 8.70 -19.31
N PHE A 345 0.85 8.43 -20.47
CA PHE A 345 1.44 7.72 -21.59
C PHE A 345 1.30 8.58 -22.84
N TYR A 346 2.41 9.11 -23.34
CA TYR A 346 2.40 10.05 -24.44
C TYR A 346 3.43 9.71 -25.51
N VAL A 347 3.00 9.43 -26.75
CA VAL A 347 3.84 9.27 -27.95
C VAL A 347 5.12 8.44 -27.70
N GLY A 348 4.96 7.25 -27.11
CA GLY A 348 6.08 6.33 -26.84
C GLY A 348 6.89 6.66 -25.58
N PHE A 349 6.50 7.66 -24.80
CA PHE A 349 7.02 7.97 -23.48
C PHE A 349 6.08 7.48 -22.39
N TYR A 350 6.68 6.96 -21.34
CA TYR A 350 6.09 6.90 -20.02
C TYR A 350 6.39 8.19 -19.30
N SER A 351 5.40 8.73 -18.60
CA SER A 351 5.60 9.90 -17.76
C SER A 351 4.89 9.76 -16.44
N TRP A 352 5.44 10.43 -15.42
CA TRP A 352 4.81 10.49 -14.12
C TRP A 352 5.20 11.74 -13.37
N ARG A 353 4.40 12.05 -12.35
CA ARG A 353 4.66 13.10 -11.37
C ARG A 353 4.07 12.71 -10.02
N PRO A 354 4.46 13.38 -8.93
CA PRO A 354 3.74 13.24 -7.66
C PRO A 354 2.25 13.54 -7.82
N TYR A 355 1.44 12.77 -7.09
CA TYR A 355 0.06 13.12 -6.79
C TYR A 355 0.06 14.22 -5.73
N THR A 356 -0.75 15.25 -5.93
CA THR A 356 -0.75 16.51 -5.19
C THR A 356 -2.17 16.84 -4.71
N LEU A 357 -2.32 17.88 -3.88
CA LEU A 357 -3.65 18.36 -3.46
C LEU A 357 -4.54 18.77 -4.65
N TYR A 358 -3.89 19.20 -5.73
CA TYR A 358 -4.52 19.65 -6.96
C TYR A 358 -5.29 18.55 -7.68
N ASP A 359 -4.82 17.31 -7.59
CA ASP A 359 -5.45 16.15 -8.23
C ASP A 359 -6.82 15.82 -7.62
N TRP A 360 -7.08 16.24 -6.38
CA TRP A 360 -8.39 16.13 -5.75
C TRP A 360 -9.38 17.24 -6.16
N MET A 361 -8.96 18.24 -6.93
CA MET A 361 -9.77 19.40 -7.31
C MET A 361 -10.59 19.18 -8.60
N TYR A 362 -11.22 18.01 -8.74
CA TYR A 362 -12.08 17.66 -9.88
C TYR A 362 -13.20 18.72 -10.06
N GLY A 363 -13.34 19.28 -11.26
CA GLY A 363 -14.24 20.41 -11.58
C GLY A 363 -13.55 21.78 -11.65
N PHE A 364 -12.25 21.89 -11.34
CA PHE A 364 -11.38 23.01 -11.71
C PHE A 364 -10.67 22.75 -13.07
N ASP A 365 -11.26 21.86 -13.88
CA ASP A 365 -10.64 21.18 -15.02
C ASP A 365 -10.18 22.12 -16.13
N ASN A 366 -10.82 23.28 -16.29
CA ASN A 366 -10.38 24.27 -17.28
C ASN A 366 -9.05 24.91 -16.91
N PHE A 367 -8.80 25.11 -15.60
CA PHE A 367 -7.52 25.60 -15.10
C PHE A 367 -6.45 24.49 -15.16
N TRP A 368 -6.79 23.27 -14.70
CA TRP A 368 -5.88 22.12 -14.73
C TRP A 368 -5.54 21.62 -16.12
N ARG A 369 -6.51 21.59 -17.06
CA ARG A 369 -6.25 21.29 -18.48
C ARG A 369 -5.30 22.31 -19.04
N GLN A 370 -5.56 23.61 -18.98
CA GLN A 370 -4.71 24.63 -19.61
C GLN A 370 -3.27 24.63 -19.08
N SER A 371 -3.07 24.50 -17.76
CA SER A 371 -1.76 24.68 -17.13
C SER A 371 -0.84 23.46 -17.18
N PHE A 372 -1.38 22.22 -17.23
CA PHE A 372 -0.53 21.03 -17.07
C PHE A 372 -0.32 20.24 -18.36
N TRP A 373 -1.42 19.80 -18.98
CA TRP A 373 -1.42 18.93 -20.16
C TRP A 373 -2.07 19.58 -21.39
N GLY A 374 -2.64 20.78 -21.26
CA GLY A 374 -3.46 21.45 -22.28
C GLY A 374 -2.67 22.01 -23.44
N GLY A 375 -1.34 22.16 -23.33
CA GLY A 375 -0.48 22.34 -24.49
C GLY A 375 -0.23 21.03 -25.27
N LEU A 376 -0.28 19.88 -24.59
CA LEU A 376 -0.04 18.54 -25.17
C LEU A 376 -1.31 17.91 -25.75
N TYR A 377 -2.48 18.18 -25.17
CA TYR A 377 -3.80 17.72 -25.64
C TYR A 377 -4.73 18.87 -26.08
N GLY A 378 -4.17 20.08 -26.27
CA GLY A 378 -4.92 21.25 -26.74
C GLY A 378 -5.29 21.12 -28.21
N SER A 379 -6.36 21.80 -28.61
CA SER A 379 -6.91 21.79 -29.97
C SER A 379 -5.93 22.24 -31.06
N ASN A 380 -4.81 22.87 -30.68
CA ASN A 380 -3.76 23.35 -31.58
C ASN A 380 -2.53 22.42 -31.61
N ASN A 381 -2.56 21.29 -30.90
CA ASN A 381 -1.50 20.29 -30.99
C ASN A 381 -1.74 19.38 -32.21
N PRO A 382 -0.84 19.37 -33.21
CA PRO A 382 -1.06 18.65 -34.47
C PRO A 382 -1.09 17.11 -34.32
N PHE A 383 -0.77 16.58 -33.14
CA PHE A 383 -0.92 15.15 -32.82
C PHE A 383 -2.33 14.77 -32.35
N PHE A 384 -3.21 15.75 -32.04
CA PHE A 384 -4.62 15.51 -31.64
C PHE A 384 -5.56 16.61 -32.20
N PRO A 385 -6.15 16.43 -33.39
CA PRO A 385 -7.16 17.36 -33.90
C PRO A 385 -8.50 17.11 -33.17
N GLY A 386 -8.82 17.94 -32.18
CA GLY A 386 -10.06 17.87 -31.41
C GLY A 386 -10.56 19.25 -31.01
N SER A 387 -11.88 19.46 -31.13
CA SER A 387 -12.64 20.71 -31.08
C SER A 387 -12.21 21.76 -30.04
N SER A 388 -12.30 23.04 -30.44
CA SER A 388 -12.13 24.22 -29.59
C SER A 388 -12.86 24.10 -28.24
N PRO A 389 -12.20 24.33 -27.10
CA PRO A 389 -12.90 24.31 -25.83
C PRO A 389 -13.74 25.59 -25.68
N GLU A 390 -15.05 25.44 -25.46
CA GLU A 390 -15.85 26.51 -24.86
C GLU A 390 -15.24 26.86 -23.49
N VAL A 391 -14.69 28.06 -23.38
CA VAL A 391 -14.18 28.60 -22.12
C VAL A 391 -15.36 28.90 -21.21
N LEU A 392 -15.60 28.05 -20.21
CA LEU A 392 -16.54 28.38 -19.14
C LEU A 392 -15.92 29.45 -18.24
N LEU A 393 -16.35 30.70 -18.42
CA LEU A 393 -15.97 31.86 -17.61
C LEU A 393 -16.66 31.89 -16.22
N GLY A 394 -17.44 30.86 -15.88
CA GLY A 394 -18.14 30.77 -14.60
C GLY A 394 -18.58 29.34 -14.25
N ILE A 395 -18.41 28.98 -12.97
CA ILE A 395 -18.78 27.67 -12.42
C ILE A 395 -20.25 27.73 -11.97
N ARG A 396 -21.10 26.82 -12.47
CA ARG A 396 -22.51 26.73 -12.02
C ARG A 396 -22.63 25.84 -10.78
N LYS A 397 -23.62 26.13 -9.92
CA LYS A 397 -23.82 25.49 -8.60
C LYS A 397 -24.14 23.99 -8.68
N ASP A 398 -24.58 23.51 -9.84
CA ASP A 398 -24.84 22.12 -10.22
C ASP A 398 -23.59 21.35 -10.66
N GLN A 399 -22.59 22.02 -11.25
CA GLN A 399 -21.28 21.39 -11.53
C GLN A 399 -20.55 21.02 -10.24
N LEU A 400 -20.69 21.82 -9.18
CA LEU A 400 -20.20 21.51 -7.83
C LEU A 400 -20.91 20.32 -7.17
N LYS A 401 -22.01 19.82 -7.75
CA LYS A 401 -22.81 18.70 -7.23
C LYS A 401 -22.58 17.39 -8.00
N LYS A 402 -21.83 17.39 -9.11
CA LYS A 402 -21.45 16.15 -9.78
C LYS A 402 -20.48 15.37 -8.88
N LYS A 403 -20.87 14.15 -8.55
CA LYS A 403 -20.20 13.30 -7.57
C LYS A 403 -19.20 12.38 -8.25
N ASP A 404 -18.36 12.91 -9.12
CA ASP A 404 -17.18 12.18 -9.59
C ASP A 404 -16.11 12.38 -8.51
N SER A 405 -16.11 11.46 -7.53
CA SER A 405 -15.06 11.48 -6.52
C SER A 405 -13.76 11.03 -7.18
N PRO A 406 -12.64 11.74 -6.98
CA PRO A 406 -11.34 11.30 -7.46
C PRO A 406 -11.06 9.86 -7.01
N ASP A 407 -10.36 9.09 -7.86
CA ASP A 407 -10.11 7.65 -7.64
C ASP A 407 -9.42 7.34 -6.30
N PHE A 408 -8.70 8.32 -5.75
CA PHE A 408 -8.03 8.23 -4.46
C PHE A 408 -8.83 8.98 -3.36
N PRO A 409 -9.22 8.32 -2.25
CA PRO A 409 -9.78 9.00 -1.09
C PRO A 409 -8.77 9.97 -0.47
N MET A 410 -9.26 11.14 -0.06
CA MET A 410 -8.46 12.14 0.62
C MET A 410 -8.30 11.78 2.11
N PRO A 411 -7.06 11.74 2.65
CA PRO A 411 -6.82 11.53 4.07
C PRO A 411 -7.35 12.72 4.89
N LYS A 412 -7.77 12.48 6.13
CA LYS A 412 -8.34 13.54 7.00
C LYS A 412 -7.33 14.66 7.26
N GLU A 413 -6.05 14.33 7.29
CA GLU A 413 -4.93 15.25 7.49
C GLU A 413 -4.81 16.27 6.33
N ALA A 414 -5.14 15.86 5.10
CA ALA A 414 -5.05 16.71 3.92
C ALA A 414 -6.25 17.64 3.74
N LYS A 415 -7.40 17.39 4.38
CA LYS A 415 -8.64 18.17 4.15
C LYS A 415 -8.49 19.66 4.42
N LYS A 416 -7.89 20.02 5.57
CA LYS A 416 -7.67 21.43 5.92
C LYS A 416 -6.71 22.11 4.93
N ALA A 417 -5.65 21.41 4.55
CA ALA A 417 -4.68 21.90 3.58
C ALA A 417 -5.35 22.11 2.21
N PHE A 418 -6.18 21.15 1.78
CA PHE A 418 -6.97 21.24 0.56
C PHE A 418 -7.92 22.45 0.56
N GLU A 419 -8.71 22.63 1.62
CA GLU A 419 -9.65 23.76 1.75
C GLU A 419 -8.93 25.11 1.74
N ALA A 420 -7.81 25.23 2.45
CA ALA A 420 -6.99 26.43 2.45
C ALA A 420 -6.39 26.73 1.07
N THR A 421 -5.88 25.70 0.38
CA THR A 421 -5.34 25.79 -0.98
C THR A 421 -6.41 26.23 -1.97
N LEU A 422 -7.58 25.61 -1.92
CA LEU A 422 -8.74 25.96 -2.75
C LEU A 422 -9.17 27.41 -2.50
N ALA A 423 -9.19 27.86 -1.25
CA ALA A 423 -9.53 29.25 -0.92
C ALA A 423 -8.48 30.25 -1.42
N ALA A 424 -7.19 29.91 -1.34
CA ALA A 424 -6.10 30.75 -1.85
C ALA A 424 -6.15 30.89 -3.38
N LEU A 425 -6.35 29.78 -4.12
CA LEU A 425 -6.52 29.81 -5.57
C LEU A 425 -7.72 30.67 -5.98
N LYS A 426 -8.86 30.57 -5.28
CA LYS A 426 -10.05 31.40 -5.54
C LYS A 426 -9.80 32.90 -5.36
N ARG A 427 -8.81 33.29 -4.56
CA ARG A 427 -8.40 34.69 -4.37
C ARG A 427 -7.35 35.16 -5.38
N GLY A 428 -6.88 34.28 -6.27
CA GLY A 428 -5.83 34.61 -7.23
C GLY A 428 -4.44 34.74 -6.61
N ASP A 429 -4.11 33.91 -5.61
CA ASP A 429 -2.77 33.91 -5.00
C ASP A 429 -1.68 33.58 -6.02
N HIS A 430 -0.93 34.60 -6.43
CA HIS A 430 0.12 34.47 -7.45
C HIS A 430 1.26 33.53 -7.03
N THR A 431 1.63 33.45 -5.75
CA THR A 431 2.70 32.54 -5.31
C THR A 431 2.27 31.08 -5.49
N LEU A 432 0.99 30.80 -5.24
CA LEU A 432 0.43 29.46 -5.45
C LEU A 432 0.29 29.14 -6.94
N LEU A 433 -0.08 30.12 -7.77
CA LEU A 433 -0.11 29.97 -9.23
C LEU A 433 1.29 29.66 -9.80
N ASP A 434 2.32 30.36 -9.35
CA ASP A 434 3.73 30.09 -9.73
C ASP A 434 4.15 28.67 -9.34
N SER A 435 3.66 28.19 -8.18
CA SER A 435 3.92 26.83 -7.72
C SER A 435 3.23 25.80 -8.62
N VAL A 436 1.99 26.04 -9.04
CA VAL A 436 1.28 25.17 -9.98
C VAL A 436 1.98 25.10 -11.33
N GLU A 437 2.35 26.25 -11.89
CA GLU A 437 3.03 26.33 -13.19
C GLU A 437 4.39 25.63 -13.15
N GLY A 438 5.15 25.84 -12.07
CA GLY A 438 6.44 25.18 -11.86
C GLY A 438 6.32 23.66 -11.88
N LEU A 439 5.25 23.10 -11.31
CA LEU A 439 5.04 21.66 -11.15
C LEU A 439 5.01 20.92 -12.51
N ARG A 440 4.56 21.57 -13.59
CA ARG A 440 4.54 21.01 -14.96
C ARG A 440 5.92 20.55 -15.41
N GLN A 441 6.91 21.41 -15.21
CA GLN A 441 8.30 21.18 -15.59
C GLN A 441 9.00 20.10 -14.75
N ARG A 442 8.36 19.60 -13.68
CA ARG A 442 8.92 18.55 -12.80
C ARG A 442 8.28 17.17 -13.04
N SER A 443 7.55 17.03 -14.15
CA SER A 443 7.11 15.72 -14.63
C SER A 443 8.28 14.98 -15.26
N VAL A 444 8.37 13.68 -14.98
CA VAL A 444 9.41 12.80 -15.50
C VAL A 444 8.93 12.22 -16.81
N PHE A 445 9.76 12.21 -17.85
CA PHE A 445 9.46 11.56 -19.12
C PHE A 445 10.58 10.59 -19.48
N VAL A 446 10.24 9.35 -19.78
CA VAL A 446 11.20 8.30 -20.14
C VAL A 446 10.65 7.55 -21.34
N ARG A 447 11.50 7.26 -22.33
CA ARG A 447 11.07 6.46 -23.48
C ARG A 447 10.68 5.07 -23.00
N LYS A 448 9.66 4.47 -23.63
CA LYS A 448 9.10 3.18 -23.23
C LYS A 448 10.14 2.08 -23.04
N GLN A 449 11.15 2.03 -23.91
CA GLN A 449 12.23 1.05 -23.88
C GLN A 449 13.24 1.25 -22.74
N ASP A 450 13.31 2.46 -22.18
CA ASP A 450 14.33 2.86 -21.21
C ASP A 450 13.84 2.75 -19.75
N LEU A 451 12.53 2.62 -19.50
CA LEU A 451 11.95 2.62 -18.15
C LEU A 451 12.57 1.56 -17.21
N LEU A 452 12.85 0.37 -17.73
CA LEU A 452 13.43 -0.74 -16.95
C LEU A 452 14.94 -0.87 -17.15
N SER A 453 15.57 0.06 -17.86
CA SER A 453 17.01 0.03 -18.05
C SER A 453 17.74 0.49 -16.79
N PRO A 454 18.95 -0.04 -16.51
CA PRO A 454 19.80 0.51 -15.46
C PRO A 454 20.02 2.01 -15.68
N GLN A 455 20.00 2.77 -14.58
CA GLN A 455 20.20 4.23 -14.60
C GLN A 455 19.22 4.97 -15.53
N TRP A 456 17.96 4.51 -15.62
CA TRP A 456 16.94 5.17 -16.44
C TRP A 456 16.79 6.67 -16.15
N GLN A 457 17.14 7.12 -14.94
CA GLN A 457 17.09 8.52 -14.51
C GLN A 457 17.94 9.42 -15.42
N GLU A 458 19.09 8.93 -15.88
CA GLU A 458 19.98 9.66 -16.78
C GLU A 458 19.40 9.80 -18.20
N LYS A 459 18.42 8.96 -18.52
CA LYS A 459 17.69 8.95 -19.79
C LYS A 459 16.35 9.70 -19.71
N ALA A 460 16.02 10.27 -18.55
CA ALA A 460 14.84 11.10 -18.40
C ALA A 460 14.96 12.35 -19.29
N VAL A 461 13.91 12.66 -20.02
CA VAL A 461 13.84 13.80 -20.93
C VAL A 461 13.13 14.95 -20.20
N PRO A 462 13.78 16.11 -20.03
CA PRO A 462 13.13 17.29 -19.48
C PRO A 462 11.96 17.74 -20.35
N PHE A 463 10.90 18.24 -19.72
CA PHE A 463 9.68 18.67 -20.41
C PHE A 463 9.96 19.66 -21.55
N ASP A 464 10.81 20.66 -21.35
CA ASP A 464 11.10 21.68 -22.36
C ASP A 464 11.77 21.10 -23.61
N ARG A 465 12.64 20.09 -23.42
CA ARG A 465 13.25 19.37 -24.54
C ARG A 465 12.20 18.56 -25.30
N LEU A 466 11.33 17.86 -24.57
CA LEU A 466 10.24 17.08 -25.16
C LEU A 466 9.28 17.99 -25.95
N ALA A 467 8.87 19.12 -25.37
CA ALA A 467 8.01 20.10 -26.03
C ALA A 467 8.62 20.59 -27.35
N LYS A 468 9.92 20.92 -27.34
CA LYS A 468 10.65 21.31 -28.55
C LYS A 468 10.78 20.18 -29.58
N GLU A 469 11.07 18.96 -29.16
CA GLU A 469 11.07 17.76 -30.04
C GLU A 469 9.70 17.56 -30.70
N MET A 470 8.63 17.81 -29.96
CA MET A 470 7.28 17.70 -30.49
C MET A 470 6.90 18.84 -31.44
N GLU A 471 7.24 20.09 -31.12
CA GLU A 471 7.02 21.24 -32.00
C GLU A 471 7.79 21.11 -33.33
N THR A 472 9.01 20.54 -33.27
CA THR A 472 9.79 20.26 -34.47
C THR A 472 9.24 19.09 -35.28
N ALA A 473 8.78 18.01 -34.64
CA ALA A 473 8.08 16.90 -35.32
C ALA A 473 6.71 17.32 -35.89
N ALA A 474 6.09 18.35 -35.33
CA ALA A 474 4.83 18.97 -35.73
C ALA A 474 4.94 19.93 -36.93
N SER A 475 6.15 20.32 -37.34
CA SER A 475 6.34 21.21 -38.48
C SER A 475 5.89 20.54 -39.79
N PRO A 476 5.22 21.26 -40.70
CA PRO A 476 4.43 20.65 -41.76
C PRO A 476 5.32 19.87 -42.73
N VAL A 477 5.11 18.56 -42.79
CA VAL A 477 5.45 17.78 -43.98
C VAL A 477 4.72 18.45 -45.15
N LYS A 478 5.48 18.96 -46.13
CA LYS A 478 4.91 19.48 -47.40
C LYS A 478 3.83 18.51 -47.87
N PRO A 479 2.64 18.97 -48.30
CA PRO A 479 1.61 18.07 -48.78
C PRO A 479 2.22 17.21 -49.88
N ALA A 480 2.41 15.92 -49.60
CA ALA A 480 2.79 14.97 -50.61
C ALA A 480 1.71 15.07 -51.70
N SER A 481 2.16 15.18 -52.95
CA SER A 481 1.27 15.11 -54.11
C SER A 481 0.34 13.91 -53.93
N PRO A 482 -0.96 14.03 -54.24
CA PRO A 482 -1.89 12.92 -54.04
C PRO A 482 -1.32 11.66 -54.70
N PRO A 483 -1.27 10.53 -53.99
CA PRO A 483 -0.72 9.30 -54.55
C PRO A 483 -1.46 9.00 -55.85
N ARG A 484 -0.69 8.69 -56.91
CA ARG A 484 -1.29 8.34 -58.20
C ARG A 484 -2.26 7.18 -57.96
N SER A 485 -3.43 7.23 -58.60
CA SER A 485 -4.53 6.27 -58.44
C SER A 485 -4.13 4.78 -58.49
N ALA A 486 -2.99 4.46 -59.09
CA ALA A 486 -2.39 3.13 -59.10
C ALA A 486 -1.87 2.63 -57.73
N GLU A 487 -1.38 3.51 -56.84
CA GLU A 487 -0.87 3.14 -55.50
C GLU A 487 -2.01 2.87 -54.51
N VAL A 488 -3.08 3.67 -54.57
CA VAL A 488 -4.30 3.48 -53.78
C VAL A 488 -4.96 2.12 -54.09
N SER A 489 -4.86 1.67 -55.34
CA SER A 489 -5.38 0.35 -55.75
C SER A 489 -4.53 -0.81 -55.21
N LYS A 490 -3.22 -0.61 -55.01
CA LYS A 490 -2.30 -1.62 -54.47
C LYS A 490 -2.46 -1.78 -52.96
N ASP A 491 -2.60 -0.67 -52.23
CA ASP A 491 -2.84 -0.67 -50.79
C ASP A 491 -4.24 -1.19 -50.43
N ALA A 492 -5.25 -0.85 -51.24
CA ALA A 492 -6.59 -1.44 -51.09
C ALA A 492 -6.57 -2.97 -51.30
N ARG A 493 -5.79 -3.48 -52.27
CA ARG A 493 -5.63 -4.93 -52.48
C ARG A 493 -4.89 -5.59 -51.33
N LEU A 494 -3.83 -4.98 -50.80
CA LEU A 494 -3.09 -5.48 -49.63
C LEU A 494 -3.94 -5.48 -48.34
N ALA A 495 -4.82 -4.49 -48.16
CA ALA A 495 -5.76 -4.46 -47.04
C ALA A 495 -6.84 -5.56 -47.17
N ILE A 496 -7.34 -5.81 -48.38
CA ILE A 496 -8.27 -6.90 -48.67
C ILE A 496 -7.59 -8.26 -48.46
N GLU A 497 -6.34 -8.44 -48.87
CA GLU A 497 -5.57 -9.67 -48.63
C GLU A 497 -5.29 -9.91 -47.13
N ARG A 498 -4.94 -8.86 -46.37
CA ARG A 498 -4.75 -8.94 -44.91
C ARG A 498 -6.04 -9.24 -44.14
N SER A 499 -7.17 -8.70 -44.59
CA SER A 499 -8.47 -9.03 -43.98
C SER A 499 -8.90 -10.47 -44.28
N ARG A 500 -8.58 -11.00 -45.47
CA ARG A 500 -8.78 -12.42 -45.79
C ARG A 500 -7.90 -13.32 -44.94
N SER A 501 -6.61 -13.00 -44.75
CA SER A 501 -5.72 -13.79 -43.88
C SER A 501 -6.17 -13.80 -42.41
N ILE A 502 -6.74 -12.71 -41.90
CA ILE A 502 -7.30 -12.66 -40.53
C ILE A 502 -8.57 -13.50 -40.41
N THR A 503 -9.37 -13.56 -41.48
CA THR A 503 -10.59 -14.38 -41.54
C THR A 503 -10.22 -15.87 -41.60
N ASP A 504 -9.19 -16.23 -42.36
CA ASP A 504 -8.67 -17.60 -42.46
C ASP A 504 -8.04 -18.07 -41.13
N VAL A 505 -7.33 -17.20 -40.42
CA VAL A 505 -6.79 -17.48 -39.08
C VAL A 505 -7.90 -17.65 -38.04
N ARG A 506 -8.99 -16.89 -38.13
CA ARG A 506 -10.18 -17.08 -37.28
C ARG A 506 -10.95 -18.37 -37.62
N ALA A 507 -11.05 -18.73 -38.89
CA ALA A 507 -11.65 -19.99 -39.32
C ALA A 507 -10.83 -21.20 -38.85
N TRP A 508 -9.49 -21.11 -38.90
CA TRP A 508 -8.57 -22.13 -38.38
C TRP A 508 -8.63 -22.27 -36.85
N MET A 509 -8.73 -21.17 -36.11
CA MET A 509 -8.95 -21.21 -34.65
C MET A 509 -10.32 -21.81 -34.27
N ALA A 510 -11.34 -21.62 -35.11
CA ALA A 510 -12.67 -22.19 -34.90
C ALA A 510 -12.77 -23.67 -35.27
N SER A 511 -11.92 -24.17 -36.18
CA SER A 511 -11.90 -25.58 -36.63
C SER A 511 -10.86 -26.44 -35.92
N SER A 512 -10.09 -25.89 -34.97
CA SER A 512 -9.09 -26.66 -34.25
C SER A 512 -9.76 -27.70 -33.32
N PRO A 513 -9.39 -28.99 -33.40
CA PRO A 513 -9.99 -30.01 -32.54
C PRO A 513 -9.71 -29.66 -31.08
N LYS A 514 -10.73 -29.74 -30.23
CA LYS A 514 -10.57 -29.64 -28.77
C LYS A 514 -9.59 -30.71 -28.33
N LEU A 515 -8.33 -30.33 -28.14
CA LEU A 515 -7.34 -31.15 -27.44
C LEU A 515 -7.94 -31.47 -26.07
N ARG A 516 -8.33 -32.73 -25.92
CA ARG A 516 -8.80 -33.30 -24.66
C ARG A 516 -7.69 -33.05 -23.66
N ARG A 517 -7.94 -32.15 -22.72
CA ARG A 517 -7.00 -31.78 -21.68
C ARG A 517 -6.82 -33.02 -20.81
N GLU A 518 -5.82 -33.83 -21.12
CA GLU A 518 -5.33 -34.84 -20.20
C GLU A 518 -4.94 -34.13 -18.92
N ALA A 519 -5.47 -34.66 -17.81
CA ALA A 519 -5.16 -34.16 -16.50
C ALA A 519 -3.64 -34.23 -16.32
N ALA A 520 -3.01 -33.07 -16.21
CA ALA A 520 -1.61 -32.99 -15.81
C ALA A 520 -1.45 -33.82 -14.52
N PRO A 521 -0.39 -34.64 -14.40
CA PRO A 521 -0.15 -35.37 -13.18
C PRO A 521 -0.05 -34.36 -12.05
N ARG A 522 -0.88 -34.55 -11.03
CA ARG A 522 -0.83 -33.82 -9.75
C ARG A 522 0.61 -33.95 -9.26
N ALA A 523 1.41 -32.90 -9.46
CA ALA A 523 2.69 -32.79 -8.78
C ALA A 523 2.36 -32.88 -7.29
N ALA A 524 2.88 -33.91 -6.63
CA ALA A 524 2.65 -34.17 -5.23
C ALA A 524 3.11 -32.94 -4.45
N ALA A 525 2.15 -32.16 -3.94
CA ALA A 525 2.43 -31.14 -2.95
C ALA A 525 2.85 -31.85 -1.67
N SER A 526 4.10 -31.67 -1.27
CA SER A 526 4.58 -31.97 0.08
C SER A 526 5.88 -31.19 0.31
N PRO A 527 6.08 -30.60 1.51
CA PRO A 527 5.82 -31.30 2.76
C PRO A 527 4.58 -30.82 3.51
N SER A 528 3.85 -31.81 4.00
CA SER A 528 3.07 -31.76 5.22
C SER A 528 3.88 -31.18 6.38
N PHE A 529 3.63 -29.94 6.77
CA PHE A 529 3.88 -29.50 8.14
C PHE A 529 2.71 -28.66 8.60
N ARG A 530 1.83 -29.27 9.37
CA ARG A 530 0.99 -28.58 10.36
C ARG A 530 0.43 -29.61 11.32
N PHE A 531 0.95 -29.57 12.53
CA PHE A 531 0.13 -29.05 13.62
C PHE A 531 1.00 -28.55 14.76
N ARG A 532 1.70 -27.45 14.49
CA ARG A 532 2.34 -26.62 15.51
C ARG A 532 2.12 -25.20 15.06
N ASP A 533 0.90 -24.74 15.30
CA ASP A 533 0.56 -23.34 15.10
C ASP A 533 -0.47 -22.93 16.15
N TRP A 534 -0.52 -21.63 16.41
CA TRP A 534 -1.42 -21.05 17.38
C TRP A 534 -2.79 -20.72 16.80
N ASN A 535 -3.09 -21.17 15.58
CA ASN A 535 -4.33 -20.83 14.93
C ASN A 535 -5.51 -21.46 15.68
N PRO A 536 -6.48 -20.66 16.14
CA PRO A 536 -7.60 -21.18 16.93
C PRO A 536 -8.50 -22.14 16.14
N ASP A 537 -8.48 -22.07 14.81
CA ASP A 537 -9.31 -22.91 13.92
C ASP A 537 -8.76 -24.34 13.79
N ILE A 538 -7.48 -24.54 14.13
CA ILE A 538 -6.71 -25.72 13.79
C ILE A 538 -7.24 -26.96 14.53
N ARG A 539 -7.57 -26.85 15.83
CA ARG A 539 -8.12 -27.95 16.64
C ARG A 539 -9.48 -28.42 16.12
N THR A 540 -10.32 -27.48 15.69
CA THR A 540 -11.63 -27.80 15.12
C THR A 540 -11.46 -28.47 13.76
N ALA A 541 -10.54 -27.99 12.93
CA ALA A 541 -10.25 -28.59 11.63
C ALA A 541 -9.83 -30.06 11.77
N ILE A 542 -8.93 -30.38 12.72
CA ILE A 542 -8.56 -31.78 12.99
C ILE A 542 -9.76 -32.62 13.42
N ARG A 543 -10.58 -32.15 14.36
CA ARG A 543 -11.76 -32.90 14.82
C ARG A 543 -12.74 -33.21 13.69
N LEU A 544 -12.82 -32.32 12.69
CA LEU A 544 -13.68 -32.47 11.52
C LEU A 544 -13.01 -33.23 10.37
N GLY A 545 -11.73 -33.61 10.48
CA GLY A 545 -10.98 -34.25 9.40
C GLY A 545 -10.75 -33.33 8.19
N VAL A 546 -10.70 -32.02 8.40
CA VAL A 546 -10.47 -31.01 7.34
C VAL A 546 -9.16 -30.27 7.57
N GLU A 547 -8.69 -29.55 6.55
CA GLU A 547 -7.42 -28.83 6.60
C GLU A 547 -7.63 -27.32 6.62
N ILE A 548 -6.73 -26.63 7.33
CA ILE A 548 -6.57 -25.19 7.26
C ILE A 548 -5.38 -24.87 6.36
N SER A 549 -5.67 -24.13 5.30
CA SER A 549 -4.68 -23.61 4.35
C SER A 549 -4.53 -22.11 4.55
N TYR A 550 -3.31 -21.61 4.31
CA TYR A 550 -3.00 -20.20 4.36
C TYR A 550 -2.69 -19.81 2.93
N SER A 551 -3.42 -18.83 2.41
CA SER A 551 -3.25 -18.33 1.05
C SER A 551 -2.57 -16.97 1.14
N SER A 552 -1.24 -16.99 1.03
CA SER A 552 -0.38 -15.79 1.08
C SER A 552 -0.79 -14.75 0.05
N ARG A 553 -0.98 -15.15 -1.22
CA ARG A 553 -1.48 -14.28 -2.30
C ARG A 553 -2.71 -13.45 -1.94
N ARG A 554 -3.63 -14.01 -1.15
CA ARG A 554 -4.89 -13.36 -0.75
C ARG A 554 -4.89 -12.90 0.71
N ASN A 555 -3.76 -13.07 1.40
CA ASN A 555 -3.58 -12.85 2.83
C ASN A 555 -4.75 -13.41 3.67
N GLU A 556 -5.09 -14.68 3.46
CA GLU A 556 -6.27 -15.29 4.06
C GLU A 556 -6.00 -16.69 4.63
N ILE A 557 -6.93 -17.11 5.48
CA ILE A 557 -7.01 -18.45 6.03
C ILE A 557 -8.25 -19.09 5.42
N ALA A 558 -8.10 -20.27 4.83
CA ALA A 558 -9.17 -20.97 4.14
C ALA A 558 -9.25 -22.43 4.57
N CYS A 559 -10.47 -22.96 4.56
CA CYS A 559 -10.76 -24.39 4.67
C CYS A 559 -11.44 -24.83 3.36
N PRO A 560 -10.66 -25.29 2.36
CA PRO A 560 -11.18 -25.62 1.03
C PRO A 560 -12.27 -26.69 1.05
N GLN A 561 -12.15 -27.69 1.93
CA GLN A 561 -13.11 -28.80 2.05
C GLN A 561 -14.50 -28.32 2.48
N LEU A 562 -14.57 -27.24 3.26
CA LEU A 562 -15.83 -26.64 3.73
C LEU A 562 -16.24 -25.42 2.90
N GLY A 563 -15.46 -25.05 1.88
CA GLY A 563 -15.70 -23.84 1.10
C GLY A 563 -15.64 -22.55 1.94
N LEU A 564 -14.91 -22.55 3.05
CA LEU A 564 -14.79 -21.39 3.94
C LEU A 564 -13.51 -20.62 3.63
N SER A 565 -13.63 -19.30 3.55
CA SER A 565 -12.49 -18.38 3.51
C SER A 565 -12.71 -17.26 4.51
N SER A 566 -11.63 -16.83 5.17
CA SER A 566 -11.70 -15.70 6.09
C SER A 566 -11.97 -14.37 5.39
N ARG A 567 -11.86 -14.31 4.05
CA ARG A 567 -12.32 -13.15 3.26
C ARG A 567 -13.83 -13.10 3.07
N ASP A 568 -14.50 -14.24 3.08
CA ASP A 568 -15.96 -14.33 2.97
C ASP A 568 -16.63 -14.03 4.32
N ASN A 569 -15.91 -14.26 5.42
CA ASN A 569 -16.37 -13.97 6.78
C ASN A 569 -16.15 -12.50 7.16
N ARG A 570 -16.67 -11.58 6.34
CA ARG A 570 -16.85 -10.19 6.78
C ARG A 570 -18.07 -10.17 7.70
N PRO A 571 -17.99 -9.55 8.90
CA PRO A 571 -19.21 -9.17 9.58
C PRO A 571 -19.90 -8.18 8.66
N SER A 572 -20.91 -8.64 7.93
CA SER A 572 -21.97 -7.75 7.50
C SER A 572 -22.38 -7.02 8.76
N MET A 573 -22.26 -5.69 8.75
CA MET A 573 -22.99 -4.84 9.67
C MET A 573 -24.47 -5.15 9.39
N ARG A 574 -24.96 -6.23 10.00
CA ARG A 574 -26.35 -6.66 9.93
C ARG A 574 -27.07 -5.54 10.67
N GLU A 575 -27.70 -4.66 9.90
CA GLU A 575 -28.85 -3.91 10.37
C GLU A 575 -29.77 -4.92 11.04
N SER A 576 -29.79 -4.89 12.37
CA SER A 576 -30.77 -5.57 13.18
C SER A 576 -32.11 -4.93 12.86
N GLY A 577 -32.89 -5.54 11.96
CA GLY A 577 -34.11 -4.91 11.49
C GLY A 577 -35.05 -5.78 10.66
N ARG A 578 -35.24 -7.06 11.02
CA ARG A 578 -36.51 -7.83 11.01
C ARG A 578 -36.32 -9.29 10.56
N LEU A 579 -36.79 -10.16 11.45
CA LEU A 579 -37.11 -11.56 11.19
C LEU A 579 -38.17 -11.69 10.10
N GLY A 580 -38.01 -12.69 9.22
CA GLY A 580 -39.10 -13.26 8.44
C GLY A 580 -38.65 -14.12 7.25
N GLY A 581 -38.73 -15.45 7.41
CA GLY A 581 -39.04 -16.37 6.30
C GLY A 581 -37.87 -17.10 5.60
N PHE A 582 -37.86 -18.42 5.71
CA PHE A 582 -37.00 -19.38 5.01
C PHE A 582 -37.54 -19.73 3.60
N SER A 583 -36.62 -19.82 2.62
CA SER A 583 -36.58 -20.71 1.42
C SER A 583 -37.63 -20.62 0.28
N PRO A 584 -37.38 -21.19 -0.94
CA PRO A 584 -36.14 -21.19 -1.76
C PRO A 584 -36.37 -21.01 -3.30
N SER A 585 -35.29 -20.71 -4.02
CA SER A 585 -35.00 -21.09 -5.43
C SER A 585 -35.69 -20.38 -6.64
N ARG A 586 -34.89 -20.31 -7.72
CA ARG A 586 -35.17 -20.25 -9.18
C ARG A 586 -35.08 -18.90 -9.93
N SER A 587 -33.99 -18.82 -10.69
CA SER A 587 -33.88 -18.54 -12.15
C SER A 587 -34.62 -17.39 -12.84
N SER A 588 -33.82 -16.66 -13.62
CA SER A 588 -34.07 -16.11 -14.98
C SER A 588 -35.19 -15.11 -15.21
N GLY A 589 -34.87 -14.02 -15.91
CA GLY A 589 -35.87 -13.28 -16.69
C GLY A 589 -35.56 -11.81 -16.91
N SER A 590 -34.96 -11.51 -18.06
CA SER A 590 -35.07 -10.22 -18.73
C SER A 590 -36.53 -9.81 -18.95
N SER A 591 -36.88 -8.53 -18.78
CA SER A 591 -37.53 -7.73 -19.83
C SER A 591 -38.03 -6.37 -19.32
N SER A 592 -37.89 -5.43 -20.25
CA SER A 592 -38.52 -4.12 -20.44
C SER A 592 -39.95 -3.93 -19.92
N GLY A 593 -40.27 -2.69 -19.56
CA GLY A 593 -41.66 -2.25 -19.42
C GLY A 593 -41.78 -0.80 -18.97
N SER A 594 -41.78 0.11 -19.95
CA SER A 594 -42.27 1.48 -19.86
C SER A 594 -43.69 1.53 -19.27
N ASN A 595 -43.98 2.49 -18.40
CA ASN A 595 -45.25 3.21 -18.51
C ASN A 595 -45.23 4.61 -17.90
N THR A 596 -45.74 5.50 -18.72
CA THR A 596 -46.14 6.90 -18.53
C THR A 596 -47.30 7.04 -17.55
N GLY A 597 -47.37 8.18 -16.86
CA GLY A 597 -48.51 8.56 -16.03
C GLY A 597 -48.41 10.00 -15.56
N SER A 598 -48.73 10.94 -16.45
CA SER A 598 -48.90 12.37 -16.17
C SER A 598 -50.23 12.63 -15.44
N SER A 599 -50.24 13.50 -14.43
CA SER A 599 -51.42 14.32 -14.11
C SER A 599 -51.01 15.59 -13.37
N ALA A 600 -51.42 16.71 -13.94
CA ALA A 600 -51.20 18.08 -13.49
C ALA A 600 -52.26 18.56 -12.47
N GLY A 601 -52.02 19.74 -11.89
CA GLY A 601 -53.03 20.58 -11.21
C GLY A 601 -52.52 21.16 -9.89
N SER A 602 -51.81 22.30 -9.89
CA SER A 602 -52.34 23.68 -9.83
C SER A 602 -52.86 24.11 -8.46
N ALA A 603 -52.20 25.12 -7.86
CA ALA A 603 -52.78 26.35 -7.28
C ALA A 603 -52.00 26.85 -6.04
N SER A 604 -51.38 28.02 -6.18
CA SER A 604 -51.10 28.99 -5.10
C SER A 604 -52.44 29.74 -4.74
N PRO A 605 -52.53 30.69 -3.79
CA PRO A 605 -51.45 31.42 -3.11
C PRO A 605 -51.68 31.82 -1.63
N SER A 606 -50.62 32.42 -1.07
CA SER A 606 -50.63 33.71 -0.34
C SER A 606 -50.45 33.77 1.19
N THR A 607 -49.62 34.76 1.52
CA THR A 607 -49.56 35.62 2.72
C THR A 607 -48.84 35.14 3.98
N GLY A 608 -48.00 36.05 4.52
CA GLY A 608 -47.46 35.97 5.88
C GLY A 608 -46.09 36.63 6.10
N ARG A 609 -45.99 37.95 5.93
CA ARG A 609 -44.91 38.77 6.52
C ARG A 609 -45.03 38.75 8.05
N ALA A 610 -43.91 38.70 8.78
CA ALA A 610 -43.62 39.63 9.88
C ALA A 610 -42.21 39.42 10.47
N HIS A 611 -41.48 40.53 10.60
CA HIS A 611 -40.33 40.72 11.46
C HIS A 611 -40.70 40.59 12.94
N ALA A 612 -39.76 40.14 13.78
CA ALA A 612 -39.52 40.78 15.08
C ALA A 612 -38.14 40.41 15.64
N SER A 613 -37.40 41.48 15.93
CA SER A 613 -36.21 41.62 16.74
C SER A 613 -36.37 41.14 18.19
N GLY A 614 -35.27 40.67 18.81
CA GLY A 614 -35.21 40.40 20.24
C GLY A 614 -33.76 40.28 20.74
N SER A 615 -33.20 41.41 21.14
CA SER A 615 -31.93 41.57 21.86
C SER A 615 -31.96 40.86 23.22
N SER A 616 -30.85 40.22 23.61
CA SER A 616 -30.33 40.30 24.99
C SER A 616 -28.90 39.76 25.05
N ALA A 617 -27.96 40.68 25.23
CA ALA A 617 -26.71 40.40 25.88
C ALA A 617 -26.95 40.37 27.40
N ASN A 618 -26.38 39.39 28.11
CA ASN A 618 -25.75 39.73 29.38
C ASN A 618 -24.60 38.80 29.75
N GLN A 619 -23.65 39.44 30.42
CA GLN A 619 -22.31 39.05 30.75
C GLN A 619 -22.24 38.52 32.19
N LYS A 620 -21.11 37.88 32.52
CA LYS A 620 -20.52 37.64 33.86
C LYS A 620 -20.91 36.35 34.61
N GLY A 621 -19.99 35.39 34.56
CA GLY A 621 -18.97 35.22 35.61
C GLY A 621 -19.37 34.43 36.87
N LYS A 622 -18.79 33.25 37.03
CA LYS A 622 -18.02 32.80 38.21
C LYS A 622 -17.68 31.31 38.07
N GLN A 623 -16.42 31.01 38.42
CA GLN A 623 -15.76 29.71 38.59
C GLN A 623 -15.38 28.93 37.33
#